data_AF-A0AAD9BTS5-F1
#
_entry.id   AF-A0AAD9BTS5-F1
#
_cell.length_a   1.000
_cell.length_b   1.000
_cell.length_c   1.000
_cell.angle_alpha   90.00
_cell.angle_beta   90.00
_cell.angle_gamma   90.00
#
_symmetry.space_group_name_H-M   'P 1'
#
loop_
_entity.id
_entity.type
_entity.pdbx_description
1 polymer ?
#
loop_
_entity_poly.entity_id
_entity_poly.type
_entity_poly.pdbx_seq_one_letter_code
_entity_poly.pdbx_strand_id
1 'polypeptide(L)'
;MWTSALQLVFIGFYFRYVPKCYPSCTFHGLVADCPSRNHYWVPALPPNITHLYLQMNFIRIFSGLSSIYEMDVSSNALTYLQQDLFPTTLKRLDLSDNFLASPDPVTFLSLSFLSLAENRFYCDCNLESFLKWLNVTNVTFASPTEEYRCEFPAALQNLPLGNFSRVIEPCEEDDAKAIQDLQLALFIFNAVLVITVILSGFVYARLRGHIFIIYKTIVGRVLEGLKPNLPVDEVQYDAFLSFSENDYGWVEAALLKKLDNQFSEENLFRCCFEARDFLPGEDHLTNIRDAIWSSRKTVCVVSKEFLKDGWCLEAFTLAQGRMLEELTNVLVMVVVGKMAHYQLMKYHTVRAFVQRREYLTWPEDPQDLEWFYDRLVSKILKDTKVKKFAEDQPEPAQPDAQPQEEEGIQLENIGPIPCQL
;
A
#
# COMPACT_ATOMS: atom_id res chain seq x y z
N MET A 1 -10.60 -63.58 40.61
CA MET A 1 -9.18 -63.33 40.96
C MET A 1 -8.41 -64.61 40.68
N TRP A 2 -7.23 -64.53 40.06
CA TRP A 2 -6.30 -65.63 39.71
C TRP A 2 -6.42 -66.30 38.32
N THR A 3 -6.44 -65.55 37.21
CA THR A 3 -6.03 -66.12 35.89
C THR A 3 -5.33 -65.15 34.93
N SER A 4 -4.88 -63.97 35.36
CA SER A 4 -4.27 -62.97 34.44
C SER A 4 -2.81 -62.63 34.72
N ALA A 5 -2.17 -63.24 35.73
CA ALA A 5 -0.78 -62.92 36.09
C ALA A 5 0.27 -63.88 35.49
N LEU A 6 -0.14 -65.01 34.90
CA LEU A 6 0.79 -66.06 34.44
C LEU A 6 1.16 -65.98 32.95
N GLN A 7 0.49 -65.14 32.15
CA GLN A 7 0.84 -64.95 30.73
C GLN A 7 1.96 -63.92 30.49
N LEU A 8 2.28 -63.06 31.46
CA LEU A 8 3.37 -62.08 31.32
C LEU A 8 4.76 -62.63 31.66
N VAL A 9 4.84 -63.76 32.37
CA VAL A 9 6.14 -64.38 32.73
C VAL A 9 6.71 -65.22 31.57
N PHE A 10 5.88 -65.73 30.67
CA PHE A 10 6.36 -66.56 29.55
C PHE A 10 6.77 -65.77 28.29
N ILE A 11 6.30 -64.53 28.12
CA ILE A 11 6.76 -63.65 27.03
C ILE A 11 8.10 -62.97 27.41
N GLY A 12 8.34 -62.75 28.70
CA GLY A 12 9.59 -62.15 29.22
C GLY A 12 10.83 -63.06 29.16
N PHE A 13 10.66 -64.38 29.00
CA PHE A 13 11.79 -65.33 28.94
C PHE A 13 12.14 -65.83 27.54
N TYR A 14 11.35 -65.48 26.50
CA TYR A 14 11.72 -65.77 25.10
C TYR A 14 12.64 -64.71 24.46
N PHE A 15 12.84 -63.55 25.11
CA PHE A 15 13.95 -62.64 24.80
C PHE A 15 15.20 -63.00 25.61
N ARG A 16 15.50 -64.29 25.73
CA ARG A 16 16.84 -64.72 26.10
C ARG A 16 17.72 -64.48 24.88
N TYR A 17 18.44 -63.35 24.89
CA TYR A 17 19.69 -63.10 24.17
C TYR A 17 19.97 -64.11 23.04
N VAL A 18 19.41 -63.85 21.86
CA VAL A 18 20.09 -64.30 20.65
C VAL A 18 21.19 -63.25 20.47
N PRO A 19 22.48 -63.56 20.71
CA PRO A 19 23.51 -62.68 20.21
C PRO A 19 23.28 -62.66 18.70
N LYS A 20 22.83 -61.53 18.16
CA LYS A 20 23.02 -61.26 16.75
C LYS A 20 24.53 -61.25 16.59
N CYS A 21 25.10 -62.40 16.23
CA CYS A 21 26.47 -62.51 15.79
C CYS A 21 26.54 -61.75 14.48
N TYR A 22 26.69 -60.43 14.58
CA TYR A 22 27.29 -59.65 13.51
C TYR A 22 28.65 -60.29 13.24
N PRO A 23 29.06 -60.42 11.96
CA PRO A 23 30.35 -61.00 11.64
C PRO A 23 31.41 -60.24 12.43
N SER A 24 31.96 -60.90 13.45
CA SER A 24 32.72 -60.22 14.48
C SER A 24 34.09 -59.91 13.91
N CYS A 25 34.51 -58.65 13.99
CA CYS A 25 35.88 -58.27 13.68
C CYS A 25 36.86 -59.17 14.41
N THR A 26 37.99 -59.44 13.76
CA THR A 26 39.13 -60.10 14.39
C THR A 26 39.89 -59.07 15.21
N PHE A 27 40.01 -59.32 16.51
CA PHE A 27 40.66 -58.39 17.43
C PHE A 27 42.07 -58.89 17.78
N HIS A 28 43.06 -58.03 17.58
CA HIS A 28 44.47 -58.31 17.90
C HIS A 28 45.07 -57.14 18.68
N GLY A 29 45.04 -57.22 20.02
CA GLY A 29 45.54 -56.15 20.88
C GLY A 29 44.72 -54.87 20.74
N LEU A 30 45.31 -53.84 20.11
CA LEU A 30 44.67 -52.54 19.83
C LEU A 30 44.05 -52.46 18.42
N VAL A 31 44.10 -53.56 17.66
CA VAL A 31 43.64 -53.65 16.27
C VAL A 31 42.28 -54.33 16.19
N ALA A 32 41.35 -53.73 15.46
CA ALA A 32 40.09 -54.33 15.03
C ALA A 32 40.09 -54.49 13.51
N ASP A 33 40.07 -55.74 13.04
CA ASP A 33 40.20 -56.10 11.63
C ASP A 33 38.88 -56.71 11.11
N CYS A 34 38.23 -56.02 10.18
CA CYS A 34 36.86 -56.31 9.73
C CYS A 34 36.66 -56.35 8.19
N PRO A 35 37.62 -56.78 7.34
CA PRO A 35 37.48 -56.68 5.89
C PRO A 35 36.48 -57.66 5.30
N SER A 36 35.78 -57.24 4.25
CA SER A 36 34.90 -58.12 3.45
C SER A 36 33.81 -58.83 4.25
N ARG A 37 33.25 -58.14 5.25
CA ARG A 37 32.22 -58.69 6.17
C ARG A 37 30.82 -58.15 5.92
N ASN A 38 30.60 -57.41 4.83
CA ASN A 38 29.33 -56.76 4.48
C ASN A 38 28.81 -55.82 5.59
N HIS A 39 29.72 -55.11 6.27
CA HIS A 39 29.32 -54.11 7.26
C HIS A 39 28.77 -52.84 6.60
N TYR A 40 27.66 -52.32 7.12
CA TYR A 40 27.07 -51.05 6.71
C TYR A 40 27.32 -49.90 7.70
N TRP A 41 27.78 -50.23 8.91
CA TRP A 41 28.13 -49.29 9.97
C TRP A 41 29.35 -49.81 10.73
N VAL A 42 30.06 -48.91 11.40
CA VAL A 42 31.18 -49.27 12.28
C VAL A 42 30.65 -50.14 13.43
N PRO A 43 31.13 -51.40 13.59
CA PRO A 43 30.68 -52.28 14.66
C PRO A 43 31.08 -51.74 16.03
N ALA A 44 30.43 -52.20 17.10
CA ALA A 44 30.77 -51.78 18.45
C ALA A 44 32.23 -52.19 18.78
N LEU A 45 33.06 -51.20 19.09
CA LEU A 45 34.49 -51.38 19.34
C LEU A 45 34.77 -51.40 20.85
N PRO A 46 35.68 -52.26 21.33
CA PRO A 46 36.28 -52.12 22.65
C PRO A 46 36.95 -50.74 22.82
N PRO A 47 36.99 -50.18 24.04
CA PRO A 47 37.44 -48.80 24.26
C PRO A 47 38.94 -48.58 24.02
N ASN A 48 39.73 -49.65 23.93
CA ASN A 48 41.18 -49.60 23.73
C ASN A 48 41.61 -49.72 22.26
N ILE A 49 40.67 -49.88 21.32
CA ILE A 49 41.01 -50.00 19.90
C ILE A 49 41.51 -48.67 19.37
N THR A 50 42.63 -48.70 18.66
CA THR A 50 43.26 -47.54 18.02
C THR A 50 43.47 -47.74 16.52
N HIS A 51 43.50 -48.98 16.03
CA HIS A 51 43.65 -49.30 14.61
C HIS A 51 42.41 -50.05 14.13
N LEU A 52 41.77 -49.56 13.07
CA LEU A 52 40.49 -50.07 12.59
C LEU A 52 40.52 -50.29 11.07
N TYR A 53 40.41 -51.54 10.65
CA TYR A 53 40.45 -51.94 9.25
C TYR A 53 39.05 -52.41 8.81
N LEU A 54 38.42 -51.68 7.91
CA LEU A 54 37.04 -51.86 7.43
C LEU A 54 36.96 -51.94 5.90
N GLN A 55 38.06 -52.23 5.23
CA GLN A 55 38.15 -52.30 3.77
C GLN A 55 37.19 -53.34 3.16
N MET A 56 36.76 -53.09 1.91
CA MET A 56 35.86 -53.98 1.16
C MET A 56 34.52 -54.24 1.88
N ASN A 57 33.92 -53.21 2.46
CA ASN A 57 32.59 -53.27 3.08
C ASN A 57 31.62 -52.29 2.41
N PHE A 58 30.53 -51.93 3.08
CA PHE A 58 29.54 -50.95 2.63
C PHE A 58 29.27 -49.89 3.70
N ILE A 59 30.31 -49.48 4.43
CA ILE A 59 30.20 -48.58 5.58
C ILE A 59 29.61 -47.25 5.12
N ARG A 60 28.51 -46.84 5.77
CA ARG A 60 27.85 -45.54 5.59
C ARG A 60 27.74 -44.75 6.89
N ILE A 61 27.72 -45.46 8.02
CA ILE A 61 27.50 -44.88 9.33
C ILE A 61 28.75 -45.06 10.19
N PHE A 62 29.33 -43.93 10.58
CA PHE A 62 30.51 -43.86 11.43
C PHE A 62 30.06 -43.48 12.84
N SER A 63 30.36 -44.33 13.83
CA SER A 63 30.01 -44.06 15.23
C SER A 63 31.01 -44.74 16.16
N GLY A 64 31.20 -44.19 17.36
CA GLY A 64 32.05 -44.81 18.38
C GLY A 64 33.56 -44.72 18.14
N LEU A 65 34.02 -43.81 17.27
CA LEU A 65 35.43 -43.71 16.85
C LEU A 65 36.36 -42.95 17.82
N SER A 66 35.97 -42.77 19.08
CA SER A 66 36.60 -41.81 20.01
C SER A 66 38.13 -41.91 20.21
N SER A 67 38.73 -43.09 20.04
CA SER A 67 40.16 -43.34 20.32
C SER A 67 40.95 -43.83 19.11
N ILE A 68 40.37 -43.76 17.91
CA ILE A 68 41.00 -44.28 16.69
C ILE A 68 42.15 -43.37 16.24
N TYR A 69 43.29 -43.99 15.95
CA TYR A 69 44.53 -43.37 15.46
C TYR A 69 44.77 -43.67 13.98
N GLU A 70 44.49 -44.91 13.54
CA GLU A 70 44.61 -45.35 12.16
C GLU A 70 43.33 -46.05 11.71
N MET A 71 42.85 -45.70 10.52
CA MET A 71 41.61 -46.23 9.96
C MET A 71 41.76 -46.51 8.47
N ASP A 72 41.32 -47.70 8.04
CA ASP A 72 41.21 -48.07 6.63
C ASP A 72 39.73 -48.30 6.30
N VAL A 73 39.21 -47.50 5.38
CA VAL A 73 37.85 -47.61 4.84
C VAL A 73 37.90 -47.61 3.31
N SER A 74 38.96 -48.18 2.74
CA SER A 74 39.10 -48.39 1.31
C SER A 74 38.02 -49.32 0.75
N SER A 75 37.69 -49.19 -0.54
CA SER A 75 36.71 -50.06 -1.22
C SER A 75 35.34 -50.14 -0.51
N ASN A 76 34.80 -49.00 -0.03
CA ASN A 76 33.50 -48.93 0.67
C ASN A 76 32.38 -48.23 -0.11
N ALA A 77 32.65 -47.81 -1.35
CA ALA A 77 31.72 -47.06 -2.19
C ALA A 77 31.21 -45.74 -1.55
N LEU A 78 32.05 -45.08 -0.74
CA LEU A 78 31.75 -43.80 -0.13
C LEU A 78 31.64 -42.69 -1.18
N THR A 79 30.57 -41.91 -1.15
CA THR A 79 30.33 -40.82 -2.13
C THR A 79 30.58 -39.43 -1.58
N TYR A 80 30.36 -39.23 -0.28
CA TYR A 80 30.61 -37.97 0.42
C TYR A 80 31.10 -38.26 1.84
N LEU A 81 31.82 -37.30 2.42
CA LEU A 81 32.24 -37.29 3.81
C LEU A 81 31.57 -36.12 4.50
N GLN A 82 30.88 -36.37 5.60
CA GLN A 82 30.28 -35.30 6.39
C GLN A 82 31.38 -34.56 7.18
N GLN A 83 31.15 -33.28 7.48
CA GLN A 83 31.98 -32.54 8.42
C GLN A 83 31.98 -33.23 9.80
N ASP A 84 33.13 -33.23 10.46
CA ASP A 84 33.38 -33.85 11.77
C ASP A 84 33.15 -35.38 11.85
N LEU A 85 33.20 -36.08 10.71
CA LEU A 85 33.02 -37.53 10.66
C LEU A 85 34.10 -38.30 11.44
N PHE A 86 35.34 -37.83 11.37
CA PHE A 86 36.50 -38.50 11.96
C PHE A 86 36.92 -37.82 13.26
N PRO A 87 37.36 -38.61 14.26
CA PRO A 87 37.83 -38.08 15.54
C PRO A 87 39.13 -37.30 15.36
N THR A 88 39.38 -36.31 16.22
CA THR A 88 40.62 -35.52 16.19
C THR A 88 41.89 -36.34 16.51
N THR A 89 41.71 -37.52 17.12
CA THR A 89 42.76 -38.50 17.41
C THR A 89 43.27 -39.22 16.15
N LEU A 90 42.48 -39.27 15.07
CA LEU A 90 42.83 -39.95 13.84
C LEU A 90 43.99 -39.22 13.16
N LYS A 91 45.06 -39.97 12.81
CA LYS A 91 46.26 -39.45 12.14
C LYS A 91 46.55 -40.13 10.81
N ARG A 92 46.04 -41.33 10.59
CA ARG A 92 46.27 -42.10 9.36
C ARG A 92 44.93 -42.60 8.83
N LEU A 93 44.64 -42.29 7.58
CA LEU A 93 43.37 -42.63 6.95
C LEU A 93 43.58 -43.16 5.53
N ASP A 94 43.03 -44.34 5.24
CA ASP A 94 42.93 -44.87 3.89
C ASP A 94 41.49 -44.79 3.38
N LEU A 95 41.30 -44.02 2.31
CA LEU A 95 40.03 -43.81 1.60
C LEU A 95 40.13 -44.24 0.13
N SER A 96 41.13 -45.06 -0.22
CA SER A 96 41.32 -45.49 -1.61
C SER A 96 40.15 -46.31 -2.14
N ASP A 97 39.98 -46.33 -3.48
CA ASP A 97 38.93 -47.09 -4.17
C ASP A 97 37.51 -46.77 -3.63
N ASN A 98 37.21 -45.48 -3.52
CA ASN A 98 35.88 -44.97 -3.18
C ASN A 98 35.35 -44.06 -4.29
N PHE A 99 34.16 -43.49 -4.09
CA PHE A 99 33.47 -42.66 -5.08
C PHE A 99 33.42 -41.20 -4.65
N LEU A 100 34.47 -40.73 -3.97
CA LEU A 100 34.56 -39.35 -3.51
C LEU A 100 34.75 -38.42 -4.70
N ALA A 101 33.74 -37.58 -4.94
CA ALA A 101 33.71 -36.64 -6.05
C ALA A 101 34.50 -35.35 -5.73
N SER A 102 34.18 -34.71 -4.60
CA SER A 102 34.74 -33.44 -4.15
C SER A 102 34.88 -33.42 -2.62
N PRO A 103 35.92 -34.06 -2.06
CA PRO A 103 36.06 -34.18 -0.61
C PRO A 103 36.42 -32.84 0.05
N ASP A 104 35.74 -32.49 1.14
CA ASP A 104 35.98 -31.26 1.91
C ASP A 104 37.31 -31.37 2.69
N PRO A 105 38.30 -30.48 2.43
CA PRO A 105 39.57 -30.42 3.15
C PRO A 105 39.47 -30.36 4.68
N VAL A 106 38.41 -29.78 5.22
CA VAL A 106 38.19 -29.64 6.66
C VAL A 106 38.23 -31.01 7.35
N THR A 107 37.74 -32.04 6.66
CA THR A 107 37.71 -33.43 7.13
C THR A 107 39.11 -34.03 7.36
N PHE A 108 40.15 -33.44 6.75
CA PHE A 108 41.51 -34.00 6.75
C PHE A 108 42.51 -33.18 7.57
N LEU A 109 42.11 -32.07 8.18
CA LEU A 109 43.02 -31.14 8.86
C LEU A 109 43.82 -31.77 10.02
N SER A 110 43.26 -32.77 10.70
CA SER A 110 43.91 -33.45 11.83
C SER A 110 44.89 -34.55 11.40
N LEU A 111 44.86 -34.97 10.13
CA LEU A 111 45.60 -36.13 9.62
C LEU A 111 47.08 -35.82 9.40
N SER A 112 47.88 -36.89 9.41
CA SER A 112 49.30 -36.87 9.05
C SER A 112 49.58 -37.70 7.79
N PHE A 113 48.74 -38.71 7.53
CA PHE A 113 48.83 -39.61 6.39
C PHE A 113 47.44 -39.83 5.80
N LEU A 114 47.34 -39.76 4.46
CA LEU A 114 46.09 -39.92 3.73
C LEU A 114 46.29 -40.69 2.42
N SER A 115 45.40 -41.64 2.13
CA SER A 115 45.30 -42.28 0.82
C SER A 115 43.95 -41.94 0.18
N LEU A 116 43.99 -41.40 -1.04
CA LEU A 116 42.82 -41.11 -1.87
C LEU A 116 42.92 -41.75 -3.26
N ALA A 117 43.81 -42.72 -3.44
CA ALA A 117 44.02 -43.40 -4.72
C ALA A 117 42.71 -44.01 -5.25
N GLU A 118 42.56 -44.11 -6.57
CA GLU A 118 41.40 -44.75 -7.22
C GLU A 118 40.03 -44.15 -6.80
N ASN A 119 39.97 -42.86 -6.43
CA ASN A 119 38.70 -42.17 -6.23
C ASN A 119 38.15 -41.56 -7.52
N ARG A 120 36.82 -41.54 -7.64
CA ARG A 120 36.11 -40.96 -8.80
C ARG A 120 35.87 -39.46 -8.64
N PHE A 121 36.94 -38.67 -8.74
CA PHE A 121 36.85 -37.21 -8.63
C PHE A 121 35.97 -36.60 -9.72
N TYR A 122 35.06 -35.72 -9.32
CA TYR A 122 34.24 -34.92 -10.22
C TYR A 122 34.88 -33.54 -10.33
N CYS A 123 35.47 -33.26 -11.48
CA CYS A 123 36.17 -32.02 -11.78
C CYS A 123 35.21 -30.95 -12.25
N ASP A 124 34.57 -30.31 -11.29
CA ASP A 124 33.83 -29.07 -11.43
C ASP A 124 34.43 -27.99 -10.52
N CYS A 125 33.74 -26.87 -10.44
CA CYS A 125 34.14 -25.75 -9.61
C CYS A 125 34.09 -26.06 -8.10
N ASN A 126 33.32 -27.06 -7.64
CA ASN A 126 33.25 -27.45 -6.22
C ASN A 126 34.55 -28.11 -5.73
N LEU A 127 35.38 -28.61 -6.64
CA LEU A 127 36.68 -29.21 -6.30
C LEU A 127 37.75 -28.17 -5.95
N GLU A 128 37.50 -26.87 -6.19
CA GLU A 128 38.48 -25.79 -6.03
C GLU A 128 39.13 -25.77 -4.64
N SER A 129 38.33 -25.86 -3.57
CA SER A 129 38.81 -25.86 -2.18
C SER A 129 39.76 -27.03 -1.92
N PHE A 130 39.43 -28.20 -2.47
CA PHE A 130 40.28 -29.40 -2.35
C PHE A 130 41.59 -29.26 -3.10
N LEU A 131 41.57 -28.70 -4.32
CA LEU A 131 42.79 -28.44 -5.11
C LEU A 131 43.71 -27.42 -4.42
N LYS A 132 43.14 -26.35 -3.87
CA LYS A 132 43.89 -25.35 -3.09
C LYS A 132 44.55 -26.00 -1.89
N TRP A 133 43.82 -26.84 -1.16
CA TRP A 133 44.36 -27.56 0.00
C TRP A 133 45.45 -28.55 -0.39
N LEU A 134 45.28 -29.34 -1.46
CA LEU A 134 46.28 -30.28 -1.95
C LEU A 134 47.63 -29.60 -2.26
N ASN A 135 47.62 -28.35 -2.69
CA ASN A 135 48.83 -27.61 -3.04
C ASN A 135 49.61 -27.10 -1.81
N VAL A 136 48.96 -26.92 -0.66
CA VAL A 136 49.55 -26.30 0.54
C VAL A 136 49.66 -27.22 1.75
N THR A 137 49.01 -28.38 1.71
CA THR A 137 48.94 -29.29 2.84
C THR A 137 50.29 -29.98 3.13
N ASN A 138 50.54 -30.26 4.42
CA ASN A 138 51.70 -31.03 4.89
C ASN A 138 51.37 -32.51 5.15
N VAL A 139 50.17 -32.96 4.78
CA VAL A 139 49.76 -34.36 4.91
C VAL A 139 50.56 -35.22 3.95
N THR A 140 51.09 -36.34 4.43
CA THR A 140 51.79 -37.31 3.58
C THR A 140 50.79 -38.17 2.82
N PHE A 141 50.90 -38.23 1.49
CA PHE A 141 50.02 -39.06 0.68
C PHE A 141 50.63 -40.43 0.39
N ALA A 142 49.79 -41.47 0.38
CA ALA A 142 50.22 -42.84 0.05
C ALA A 142 50.68 -42.98 -1.41
N SER A 143 49.94 -42.36 -2.32
CA SER A 143 50.28 -42.22 -3.73
C SER A 143 50.66 -40.77 -4.04
N PRO A 144 51.56 -40.51 -4.99
CA PRO A 144 51.85 -39.16 -5.46
C PRO A 144 50.57 -38.42 -5.87
N THR A 145 50.43 -37.17 -5.45
CA THR A 145 49.26 -36.33 -5.78
C THR A 145 49.10 -36.07 -7.28
N GLU A 146 50.20 -36.21 -8.05
CA GLU A 146 50.23 -36.12 -9.50
C GLU A 146 49.48 -37.26 -10.22
N GLU A 147 49.23 -38.37 -9.52
CA GLU A 147 48.50 -39.53 -10.08
C GLU A 147 46.99 -39.36 -10.02
N TYR A 148 46.48 -38.40 -9.23
CA TYR A 148 45.05 -38.14 -9.12
C TYR A 148 44.50 -37.50 -10.39
N ARG A 149 43.43 -38.10 -10.93
CA ARG A 149 42.82 -37.71 -12.20
C ARG A 149 41.32 -37.48 -12.04
N CYS A 150 40.79 -36.62 -12.90
CA CYS A 150 39.37 -36.43 -13.08
C CYS A 150 38.74 -37.70 -13.68
N GLU A 151 37.66 -38.18 -13.07
CA GLU A 151 36.83 -39.24 -13.65
C GLU A 151 35.63 -38.65 -14.40
N PHE A 152 35.05 -37.58 -13.85
CA PHE A 152 33.94 -36.84 -14.43
C PHE A 152 34.25 -35.35 -14.48
N PRO A 153 33.57 -34.56 -15.35
CA PRO A 153 32.72 -34.99 -16.46
C PRO A 153 33.56 -35.61 -17.61
N ALA A 154 32.90 -36.28 -18.57
CA ALA A 154 33.56 -37.00 -19.67
C ALA A 154 34.55 -36.13 -20.49
N ALA A 155 34.28 -34.83 -20.61
CA ALA A 155 35.15 -33.88 -21.31
C ALA A 155 36.52 -33.70 -20.63
N LEU A 156 36.61 -33.93 -19.32
CA LEU A 156 37.80 -33.75 -18.50
C LEU A 156 38.36 -35.10 -18.00
N GLN A 157 37.82 -36.22 -18.45
CA GLN A 157 38.24 -37.54 -17.98
C GLN A 157 39.74 -37.78 -18.21
N ASN A 158 40.40 -38.40 -17.23
CA ASN A 158 41.84 -38.67 -17.18
C ASN A 158 42.76 -37.44 -17.07
N LEU A 159 42.21 -36.22 -16.97
CA LEU A 159 42.99 -35.01 -16.72
C LEU A 159 43.58 -35.03 -15.30
N PRO A 160 44.89 -34.82 -15.10
CA PRO A 160 45.47 -34.70 -13.75
C PRO A 160 44.87 -33.53 -12.97
N LEU A 161 44.57 -33.73 -11.68
CA LEU A 161 43.96 -32.70 -10.82
C LEU A 161 44.81 -31.42 -10.76
N GLY A 162 46.14 -31.55 -10.74
CA GLY A 162 47.05 -30.40 -10.77
C GLY A 162 46.92 -29.54 -12.03
N ASN A 163 46.57 -30.15 -13.17
CA ASN A 163 46.31 -29.41 -14.42
C ASN A 163 44.91 -28.81 -14.44
N PHE A 164 43.91 -29.50 -13.88
CA PHE A 164 42.54 -28.99 -13.78
C PHE A 164 42.46 -27.68 -12.98
N SER A 165 43.30 -27.50 -11.96
CA SER A 165 43.41 -26.23 -11.21
C SER A 165 43.69 -25.00 -12.08
N ARG A 166 44.17 -25.15 -13.33
CA ARG A 166 44.39 -24.04 -14.28
C ARG A 166 43.21 -23.77 -15.19
N VAL A 167 42.29 -24.72 -15.32
CA VAL A 167 41.14 -24.71 -16.24
C VAL A 167 39.83 -24.45 -15.50
N ILE A 168 39.83 -24.60 -14.18
CA ILE A 168 38.65 -24.42 -13.33
C ILE A 168 38.08 -23.01 -13.47
N GLU A 169 36.82 -22.94 -13.88
CA GLU A 169 36.03 -21.71 -13.82
C GLU A 169 35.42 -21.60 -12.41
N PRO A 170 35.37 -20.40 -11.80
CA PRO A 170 34.74 -20.21 -10.49
C PRO A 170 33.28 -20.67 -10.53
N CYS A 171 32.81 -21.33 -9.46
CA CYS A 171 31.37 -21.55 -9.30
C CYS A 171 30.71 -20.17 -9.23
N GLU A 172 29.56 -20.02 -9.88
CA GLU A 172 28.72 -18.82 -9.80
C GLU A 172 28.08 -18.73 -8.39
N GLU A 173 28.90 -18.47 -7.36
CA GLU A 173 28.47 -18.26 -5.97
C GLU A 173 28.00 -16.82 -5.72
N ASP A 174 28.21 -15.91 -6.67
CA ASP A 174 27.85 -14.49 -6.53
C ASP A 174 26.34 -14.23 -6.62
N ASP A 175 25.54 -15.20 -7.09
CA ASP A 175 24.09 -15.00 -7.23
C ASP A 175 23.38 -14.86 -5.88
N ALA A 176 23.76 -15.64 -4.86
CA ALA A 176 23.08 -15.56 -3.56
C ALA A 176 23.33 -14.21 -2.85
N LYS A 177 24.56 -13.70 -2.96
CA LYS A 177 24.94 -12.41 -2.36
C LYS A 177 24.43 -11.22 -3.18
N ALA A 178 24.48 -11.30 -4.51
CA ALA A 178 23.92 -10.29 -5.39
C ALA A 178 22.39 -10.19 -5.26
N ILE A 179 21.69 -11.31 -5.12
CA ILE A 179 20.25 -11.34 -4.84
C ILE A 179 19.96 -10.70 -3.47
N GLN A 180 20.77 -10.97 -2.45
CA GLN A 180 20.59 -10.40 -1.12
C GLN A 180 20.85 -8.88 -1.10
N ASP A 181 21.88 -8.40 -1.79
CA ASP A 181 22.19 -6.98 -1.95
C ASP A 181 21.10 -6.25 -2.75
N LEU A 182 20.56 -6.89 -3.81
CA LEU A 182 19.45 -6.35 -4.60
C LEU A 182 18.15 -6.28 -3.78
N GLN A 183 17.86 -7.30 -2.97
CA GLN A 183 16.71 -7.31 -2.06
C GLN A 183 16.82 -6.20 -1.02
N LEU A 184 18.01 -6.00 -0.43
CA LEU A 184 18.26 -4.91 0.51
C LEU A 184 18.07 -3.54 -0.16
N ALA A 185 18.62 -3.36 -1.37
CA ALA A 185 18.49 -2.12 -2.13
C ALA A 185 17.02 -1.80 -2.48
N LEU A 186 16.25 -2.80 -2.92
CA LEU A 186 14.82 -2.66 -3.19
C LEU A 186 14.02 -2.33 -1.93
N PHE A 187 14.35 -2.96 -0.79
CA PHE A 187 13.71 -2.67 0.49
C PHE A 187 13.96 -1.22 0.93
N ILE A 188 15.22 -0.75 0.85
CA ILE A 188 15.59 0.64 1.17
C ILE A 188 14.87 1.62 0.25
N PHE A 189 14.87 1.35 -1.06
CA PHE A 189 14.20 2.21 -2.05
C PHE A 189 12.70 2.35 -1.77
N ASN A 190 12.00 1.24 -1.52
CA ASN A 190 10.57 1.28 -1.19
C ASN A 190 10.30 1.99 0.14
N ALA A 191 11.12 1.77 1.17
CA ALA A 191 10.98 2.47 2.45
C ALA A 191 11.14 3.99 2.28
N VAL A 192 12.15 4.43 1.52
CA VAL A 192 12.37 5.86 1.22
C VAL A 192 11.21 6.43 0.40
N LEU A 193 10.68 5.69 -0.58
CA LEU A 193 9.52 6.12 -1.37
C LEU A 193 8.28 6.31 -0.48
N VAL A 194 8.00 5.36 0.41
CA VAL A 194 6.87 5.45 1.33
C VAL A 194 7.04 6.63 2.29
N ILE A 195 8.23 6.81 2.86
CA ILE A 195 8.52 7.92 3.77
C ILE A 195 8.36 9.27 3.05
N THR A 196 8.86 9.39 1.82
CA THR A 196 8.74 10.64 1.03
C THR A 196 7.30 10.93 0.63
N VAL A 197 6.48 9.93 0.29
CA VAL A 197 5.05 10.10 0.05
C VAL A 197 4.31 10.54 1.32
N ILE A 198 4.62 9.93 2.48
CA ILE A 198 4.01 10.33 3.76
C ILE A 198 4.41 11.75 4.14
N LEU A 199 5.71 12.08 4.04
CA LEU A 199 6.21 13.42 4.34
C LEU A 199 5.65 14.46 3.39
N SER A 200 5.62 14.20 2.09
CA SER A 200 5.02 15.11 1.11
C SER A 200 3.51 15.28 1.34
N GLY A 201 2.79 14.22 1.71
CA GLY A 201 1.39 14.29 2.11
C GLY A 201 1.17 15.12 3.38
N PHE A 202 2.03 14.95 4.38
CA PHE A 202 2.00 15.74 5.62
C PHE A 202 2.33 17.22 5.39
N VAL A 203 3.38 17.49 4.61
CA VAL A 203 3.78 18.83 4.17
C VAL A 203 2.64 19.46 3.38
N TYR A 204 2.04 18.75 2.43
CA TYR A 204 0.87 19.23 1.68
C TYR A 204 -0.31 19.52 2.61
N ALA A 205 -0.63 18.64 3.56
CA ALA A 205 -1.72 18.87 4.51
C ALA A 205 -1.49 20.14 5.36
N ARG A 206 -0.24 20.44 5.75
CA ARG A 206 0.12 21.65 6.48
C ARG A 206 0.17 22.90 5.60
N LEU A 207 0.70 22.78 4.38
CA LEU A 207 0.87 23.90 3.43
C LEU A 207 -0.37 24.18 2.59
N ARG A 208 -1.38 23.30 2.55
CA ARG A 208 -2.64 23.52 1.82
C ARG A 208 -3.30 24.85 2.20
N GLY A 209 -3.25 25.21 3.48
CA GLY A 209 -3.72 26.52 3.97
C GLY A 209 -2.87 27.69 3.43
N HIS A 210 -1.54 27.59 3.50
CA HIS A 210 -0.64 28.64 3.01
C HIS A 210 -0.67 28.81 1.48
N ILE A 211 -0.70 27.71 0.72
CA ILE A 211 -0.83 27.71 -0.75
C ILE A 211 -2.16 28.34 -1.15
N PHE A 212 -3.24 28.04 -0.43
CA PHE A 212 -4.55 28.64 -0.67
C PHE A 212 -4.59 30.14 -0.34
N ILE A 213 -3.96 30.57 0.75
CA ILE A 213 -3.82 31.99 1.10
C ILE A 213 -3.04 32.75 0.01
N ILE A 214 -1.92 32.19 -0.46
CA ILE A 214 -1.10 32.80 -1.51
C ILE A 214 -1.87 32.84 -2.84
N TYR A 215 -2.53 31.75 -3.21
CA TYR A 215 -3.40 31.67 -4.38
C TYR A 215 -4.52 32.73 -4.30
N LYS A 216 -5.21 32.87 -3.16
CA LYS A 216 -6.26 33.88 -2.93
C LYS A 216 -5.71 35.31 -2.99
N THR A 217 -4.51 35.54 -2.46
CA THR A 217 -3.85 36.87 -2.48
C THR A 217 -3.47 37.29 -3.90
N ILE A 218 -3.00 36.34 -4.73
CA ILE A 218 -2.65 36.59 -6.12
C ILE A 218 -3.90 36.76 -6.98
N VAL A 219 -4.88 35.87 -6.84
CA VAL A 219 -6.15 35.94 -7.59
C VAL A 219 -6.95 37.19 -7.22
N GLY A 220 -7.03 37.55 -5.94
CA GLY A 220 -7.66 38.80 -5.50
C GLY A 220 -7.00 40.04 -6.11
N ARG A 221 -5.65 40.08 -6.15
CA ARG A 221 -4.92 41.20 -6.78
C ARG A 221 -5.02 41.24 -8.31
N VAL A 222 -5.27 40.12 -8.97
CA VAL A 222 -5.33 40.01 -10.44
C VAL A 222 -6.76 40.14 -10.97
N LEU A 223 -7.78 39.67 -10.25
CA LEU A 223 -9.20 39.80 -10.63
C LEU A 223 -9.87 41.07 -10.09
N GLU A 224 -9.48 41.59 -8.92
CA GLU A 224 -9.98 42.89 -8.45
C GLU A 224 -9.07 44.01 -8.98
N GLY A 225 -9.27 44.35 -10.26
CA GLY A 225 -8.92 45.67 -10.76
C GLY A 225 -9.60 46.74 -9.89
N LEU A 226 -8.88 47.85 -9.67
CA LEU A 226 -9.26 49.03 -8.91
C LEU A 226 -10.78 49.16 -8.69
N LYS A 227 -11.24 48.99 -7.42
CA LYS A 227 -12.65 49.17 -7.06
C LYS A 227 -13.14 50.53 -7.59
N PRO A 228 -14.14 50.56 -8.49
CA PRO A 228 -14.83 51.80 -8.77
C PRO A 228 -15.68 52.14 -7.54
N ASN A 229 -15.59 53.38 -7.06
CA ASN A 229 -16.58 53.91 -6.14
C ASN A 229 -17.93 53.89 -6.88
N LEU A 230 -18.84 52.99 -6.49
CA LEU A 230 -20.20 53.00 -7.00
C LEU A 230 -21.01 54.12 -6.30
N PRO A 231 -21.96 54.74 -7.01
CA PRO A 231 -22.69 55.90 -6.51
C PRO A 231 -23.67 55.49 -5.40
N VAL A 232 -23.74 56.37 -4.41
CA VAL A 232 -24.76 56.40 -3.36
C VAL A 232 -26.12 56.64 -4.03
N ASP A 233 -26.99 55.63 -4.08
CA ASP A 233 -28.43 55.79 -3.82
C ASP A 233 -29.16 54.44 -3.64
N GLU A 234 -30.02 54.42 -2.60
CA GLU A 234 -31.13 53.51 -2.29
C GLU A 234 -30.92 52.04 -1.87
N VAL A 235 -29.83 51.68 -1.17
CA VAL A 235 -29.86 50.43 -0.36
C VAL A 235 -29.38 50.67 1.07
N GLN A 236 -30.28 50.51 2.03
CA GLN A 236 -30.05 50.84 3.44
C GLN A 236 -29.24 49.75 4.15
N TYR A 237 -29.32 48.50 3.70
CA TYR A 237 -28.67 47.34 4.32
C TYR A 237 -27.92 46.46 3.31
N ASP A 238 -26.84 45.84 3.77
CA ASP A 238 -26.05 44.93 2.95
C ASP A 238 -26.68 43.53 2.88
N ALA A 239 -27.31 43.10 3.99
CA ALA A 239 -27.99 41.82 4.06
C ALA A 239 -29.15 41.83 5.08
N PHE A 240 -30.31 41.29 4.70
CA PHE A 240 -31.39 40.93 5.61
C PHE A 240 -31.17 39.50 6.11
N LEU A 241 -31.16 39.30 7.43
CA LEU A 241 -31.04 38.00 8.07
C LEU A 241 -32.42 37.51 8.50
N SER A 242 -32.91 36.45 7.87
CA SER A 242 -34.17 35.78 8.22
C SER A 242 -33.87 34.48 8.98
N PHE A 243 -34.31 34.40 10.23
CA PHE A 243 -34.10 33.27 11.14
C PHE A 243 -35.24 33.20 12.16
N SER A 244 -35.49 32.04 12.75
CA SER A 244 -36.53 31.90 13.78
C SER A 244 -36.05 32.51 15.10
N GLU A 245 -36.95 33.13 15.87
CA GLU A 245 -36.63 33.68 17.20
C GLU A 245 -35.96 32.65 18.13
N ASN A 246 -36.33 31.38 18.01
CA ASN A 246 -35.75 30.28 18.79
C ASN A 246 -34.25 30.05 18.49
N ASP A 247 -33.75 30.52 17.35
CA ASP A 247 -32.34 30.42 16.96
C ASP A 247 -31.55 31.71 17.24
N TYR A 248 -32.17 32.75 17.80
CA TYR A 248 -31.55 34.06 18.00
C TYR A 248 -30.20 33.98 18.72
N GLY A 249 -30.13 33.27 19.84
CA GLY A 249 -28.89 33.16 20.62
C GLY A 249 -27.73 32.50 19.85
N TRP A 250 -28.04 31.58 18.94
CA TRP A 250 -27.04 31.01 18.05
C TRP A 250 -26.62 31.99 16.96
N VAL A 251 -27.60 32.66 16.32
CA VAL A 251 -27.35 33.64 15.25
C VAL A 251 -26.52 34.82 15.77
N GLU A 252 -26.80 35.29 16.99
CA GLU A 252 -26.04 36.35 17.65
C GLU A 252 -24.57 35.95 17.86
N ALA A 253 -24.35 34.79 18.49
CA ALA A 253 -23.02 34.32 18.83
C ALA A 253 -22.18 33.93 17.59
N ALA A 254 -22.82 33.35 16.58
CA ALA A 254 -22.15 32.76 15.43
C ALA A 254 -22.08 33.68 14.21
N LEU A 255 -23.15 34.40 13.87
CA LEU A 255 -23.22 35.22 12.65
C LEU A 255 -23.06 36.70 12.97
N LEU A 256 -23.90 37.28 13.84
CA LEU A 256 -23.89 38.73 14.09
C LEU A 256 -22.56 39.20 14.68
N LYS A 257 -22.00 38.49 15.67
CA LYS A 257 -20.70 38.85 16.26
C LYS A 257 -19.56 38.99 15.23
N LYS A 258 -19.62 38.27 14.10
CA LYS A 258 -18.60 38.31 13.04
C LYS A 258 -18.98 39.19 11.85
N LEU A 259 -20.27 39.38 11.57
CA LEU A 259 -20.76 40.14 10.40
C LEU A 259 -21.13 41.59 10.73
N ASP A 260 -21.80 41.82 11.87
CA ASP A 260 -22.33 43.12 12.31
C ASP A 260 -22.24 43.23 13.84
N ASN A 261 -21.04 43.54 14.35
CA ASN A 261 -20.80 43.69 15.78
C ASN A 261 -21.27 45.08 16.21
N GLN A 262 -22.37 45.14 16.97
CA GLN A 262 -23.14 46.36 17.28
C GLN A 262 -22.35 47.57 17.82
N PHE A 263 -21.09 47.40 18.24
CA PHE A 263 -20.23 48.41 18.84
C PHE A 263 -18.85 48.56 18.17
N SER A 264 -18.65 48.04 16.95
CA SER A 264 -17.39 48.17 16.22
C SER A 264 -17.54 49.16 15.06
N GLU A 265 -16.62 50.11 14.94
CA GLU A 265 -16.50 50.97 13.75
C GLU A 265 -16.04 50.17 12.51
N GLU A 266 -15.64 48.90 12.68
CA GLU A 266 -15.21 47.98 11.62
C GLU A 266 -16.28 46.91 11.32
N ASN A 267 -17.58 47.26 11.25
CA ASN A 267 -18.58 46.29 10.81
C ASN A 267 -18.40 45.94 9.33
N LEU A 268 -18.30 44.64 9.05
CA LEU A 268 -18.11 44.13 7.69
C LEU A 268 -19.36 44.38 6.83
N PHE A 269 -20.54 44.28 7.45
CA PHE A 269 -21.83 44.50 6.82
C PHE A 269 -22.82 45.18 7.76
N ARG A 270 -23.73 45.97 7.18
CA ARG A 270 -24.93 46.46 7.86
C ARG A 270 -26.06 45.46 7.68
N CYS A 271 -26.38 44.70 8.73
CA CYS A 271 -27.42 43.68 8.67
C CYS A 271 -28.79 44.21 9.14
N CYS A 272 -29.87 43.78 8.48
CA CYS A 272 -31.24 43.99 8.94
C CYS A 272 -31.78 42.69 9.55
N PHE A 273 -32.45 42.74 10.71
CA PHE A 273 -33.16 41.59 11.26
C PHE A 273 -34.34 42.00 12.15
N GLU A 274 -35.31 41.08 12.27
CA GLU A 274 -36.61 41.30 12.90
C GLU A 274 -36.54 41.93 14.30
N ALA A 275 -35.78 41.33 15.21
CA ALA A 275 -35.73 41.76 16.62
C ALA A 275 -35.18 43.19 16.85
N ARG A 276 -34.54 43.81 15.85
CA ARG A 276 -33.94 45.15 15.96
C ARG A 276 -34.58 46.18 15.04
N ASP A 277 -34.84 45.80 13.80
CA ASP A 277 -35.09 46.76 12.72
C ASP A 277 -36.56 46.81 12.27
N PHE A 278 -37.42 45.90 12.74
CA PHE A 278 -38.85 45.93 12.40
C PHE A 278 -39.59 47.03 13.16
N LEU A 279 -40.49 47.72 12.46
CA LEU A 279 -41.24 48.84 13.03
C LEU A 279 -42.44 48.31 13.83
N PRO A 280 -42.55 48.62 15.13
CA PRO A 280 -43.69 48.20 15.93
C PRO A 280 -44.95 48.93 15.48
N GLY A 281 -46.02 48.18 15.22
CA GLY A 281 -47.32 48.71 14.77
C GLY A 281 -47.56 48.61 13.25
N GLU A 282 -46.53 48.27 12.47
CA GLU A 282 -46.69 47.90 11.06
C GLU A 282 -47.03 46.42 10.88
N ASP A 283 -47.66 46.08 9.75
CA ASP A 283 -47.94 44.68 9.42
C ASP A 283 -46.63 43.89 9.27
N HIS A 284 -46.62 42.67 9.82
CA HIS A 284 -45.41 41.86 9.89
C HIS A 284 -44.90 41.45 8.50
N LEU A 285 -45.81 41.14 7.56
CA LEU A 285 -45.43 40.82 6.19
C LEU A 285 -44.87 42.04 5.46
N THR A 286 -45.42 43.23 5.74
CA THR A 286 -44.88 44.49 5.23
C THR A 286 -43.46 44.73 5.73
N ASN A 287 -43.19 44.52 7.03
CA ASN A 287 -41.84 44.61 7.58
C ASN A 287 -40.85 43.65 6.89
N ILE A 288 -41.25 42.38 6.67
CA ILE A 288 -40.43 41.40 5.94
C ILE A 288 -40.16 41.88 4.51
N ARG A 289 -41.20 42.37 3.82
CA ARG A 289 -41.08 42.89 2.46
C ARG A 289 -40.10 44.06 2.43
N ASP A 290 -40.27 45.05 3.28
CA ASP A 290 -39.42 46.24 3.30
C ASP A 290 -37.98 45.89 3.65
N ALA A 291 -37.76 44.96 4.58
CA ALA A 291 -36.43 44.45 4.92
C ALA A 291 -35.75 43.75 3.73
N ILE A 292 -36.50 42.97 2.93
CA ILE A 292 -35.97 42.34 1.71
C ILE A 292 -35.62 43.41 0.67
N TRP A 293 -36.52 44.35 0.38
CA TRP A 293 -36.31 45.36 -0.67
C TRP A 293 -35.20 46.36 -0.34
N SER A 294 -35.09 46.76 0.94
CA SER A 294 -34.05 47.66 1.45
C SER A 294 -32.68 46.99 1.66
N SER A 295 -32.56 45.68 1.42
CA SER A 295 -31.32 44.91 1.54
C SER A 295 -30.79 44.45 0.19
N ARG A 296 -29.46 44.45 0.01
CA ARG A 296 -28.83 43.90 -1.21
C ARG A 296 -29.00 42.39 -1.34
N LYS A 297 -29.03 41.69 -0.21
CA LYS A 297 -29.11 40.23 -0.09
C LYS A 297 -30.08 39.81 1.00
N THR A 298 -30.68 38.65 0.84
CA THR A 298 -31.46 37.98 1.88
C THR A 298 -30.76 36.68 2.25
N VAL A 299 -30.36 36.55 3.51
CA VAL A 299 -29.71 35.37 4.07
C VAL A 299 -30.70 34.67 4.99
N CYS A 300 -31.18 33.49 4.57
CA CYS A 300 -32.09 32.68 5.37
C CYS A 300 -31.31 31.60 6.13
N VAL A 301 -31.40 31.63 7.46
CA VAL A 301 -30.80 30.64 8.36
C VAL A 301 -31.81 29.51 8.58
N VAL A 302 -31.72 28.48 7.76
CA VAL A 302 -32.63 27.34 7.76
C VAL A 302 -32.20 26.32 8.81
N SER A 303 -32.92 26.30 9.92
CA SER A 303 -32.85 25.32 11.01
C SER A 303 -34.13 24.46 11.05
N LYS A 304 -34.25 23.58 12.06
CA LYS A 304 -35.50 22.85 12.32
C LYS A 304 -36.63 23.76 12.79
N GLU A 305 -36.30 24.85 13.49
CA GLU A 305 -37.30 25.80 13.98
C GLU A 305 -37.74 26.78 12.88
N PHE A 306 -36.80 27.21 12.03
CA PHE A 306 -37.09 27.98 10.81
C PHE A 306 -38.16 27.29 9.93
N LEU A 307 -38.08 25.97 9.77
CA LEU A 307 -39.02 25.22 8.92
C LEU A 307 -40.41 25.05 9.55
N LYS A 308 -40.59 25.36 10.83
CA LYS A 308 -41.90 25.38 11.50
C LYS A 308 -42.49 26.79 11.55
N ASP A 309 -41.64 27.80 11.37
CA ASP A 309 -41.99 29.21 11.45
C ASP A 309 -42.56 29.70 10.11
N GLY A 310 -43.84 30.05 10.11
CA GLY A 310 -44.54 30.50 8.91
C GLY A 310 -43.98 31.81 8.36
N TRP A 311 -43.55 32.73 9.21
CA TRP A 311 -42.99 34.01 8.76
C TRP A 311 -41.64 33.83 8.07
N CYS A 312 -40.81 32.93 8.59
CA CYS A 312 -39.54 32.53 7.99
C CYS A 312 -39.72 31.90 6.59
N LEU A 313 -40.70 31.01 6.44
CA LEU A 313 -41.02 30.39 5.14
C LEU A 313 -41.55 31.42 4.14
N GLU A 314 -42.28 32.42 4.62
CA GLU A 314 -42.89 33.43 3.79
C GLU A 314 -41.83 34.42 3.31
N ALA A 315 -40.91 34.82 4.20
CA ALA A 315 -39.71 35.57 3.85
C ALA A 315 -38.85 34.84 2.80
N PHE A 316 -38.66 33.52 2.95
CA PHE A 316 -37.92 32.71 1.96
C PHE A 316 -38.62 32.70 0.61
N THR A 317 -39.95 32.50 0.60
CA THR A 317 -40.77 32.48 -0.62
C THR A 317 -40.71 33.81 -1.35
N LEU A 318 -40.82 34.91 -0.60
CA LEU A 318 -40.76 36.27 -1.13
C LEU A 318 -39.38 36.58 -1.74
N ALA A 319 -38.30 36.23 -1.03
CA ALA A 319 -36.94 36.40 -1.52
C ALA A 319 -36.64 35.50 -2.74
N GLN A 320 -37.20 34.29 -2.78
CA GLN A 320 -37.10 33.39 -3.93
C GLN A 320 -37.83 33.96 -5.15
N GLY A 321 -39.04 34.51 -4.96
CA GLY A 321 -39.78 35.21 -6.03
C GLY A 321 -38.97 36.35 -6.63
N ARG A 322 -38.41 37.23 -5.80
CA ARG A 322 -37.53 38.33 -6.24
C ARG A 322 -36.31 37.85 -7.02
N MET A 323 -35.74 36.71 -6.66
CA MET A 323 -34.61 36.09 -7.37
C MET A 323 -35.02 35.44 -8.72
N LEU A 324 -36.29 35.03 -8.85
CA LEU A 324 -36.80 34.43 -10.08
C LEU A 324 -37.29 35.49 -11.07
N GLU A 325 -37.82 36.60 -10.59
CA GLU A 325 -38.43 37.63 -11.42
C GLU A 325 -37.45 38.79 -11.70
N GLU A 326 -36.89 39.42 -10.67
CA GLU A 326 -36.21 40.71 -10.83
C GLU A 326 -34.68 40.60 -10.91
N LEU A 327 -34.08 39.81 -10.02
CA LEU A 327 -32.65 39.87 -9.73
C LEU A 327 -32.03 38.48 -9.67
N THR A 328 -30.70 38.36 -9.74
CA THR A 328 -30.00 37.08 -9.52
C THR A 328 -28.98 37.21 -8.39
N ASN A 329 -28.74 36.08 -7.69
CA ASN A 329 -27.87 35.99 -6.51
C ASN A 329 -28.35 36.80 -5.29
N VAL A 330 -29.66 37.05 -5.12
CA VAL A 330 -30.18 37.83 -3.98
C VAL A 330 -30.41 36.97 -2.74
N LEU A 331 -30.81 35.72 -2.91
CA LEU A 331 -31.12 34.80 -1.81
C LEU A 331 -29.94 33.86 -1.51
N VAL A 332 -29.57 33.77 -0.24
CA VAL A 332 -28.54 32.87 0.30
C VAL A 332 -29.16 31.99 1.38
N MET A 333 -29.23 30.69 1.12
CA MET A 333 -29.69 29.71 2.10
C MET A 333 -28.51 29.17 2.92
N VAL A 334 -28.58 29.27 4.24
CA VAL A 334 -27.62 28.72 5.20
C VAL A 334 -28.32 27.67 6.05
N VAL A 335 -27.88 26.41 5.95
CA VAL A 335 -28.43 25.29 6.71
C VAL A 335 -27.66 25.12 8.01
N VAL A 336 -28.36 25.15 9.13
CA VAL A 336 -27.79 25.06 10.47
C VAL A 336 -28.34 23.85 11.21
N GLY A 337 -27.45 23.16 11.93
CA GLY A 337 -27.78 21.98 12.72
C GLY A 337 -27.82 20.67 11.92
N LYS A 338 -27.99 19.57 12.63
CA LYS A 338 -28.03 18.21 12.06
C LYS A 338 -29.36 17.96 11.37
N MET A 339 -29.46 18.37 10.10
CA MET A 339 -30.60 18.14 9.23
C MET A 339 -30.19 17.34 8.01
N ALA A 340 -30.77 16.15 7.88
CA ALA A 340 -30.50 15.30 6.73
C ALA A 340 -31.22 15.82 5.48
N HIS A 341 -30.65 15.56 4.31
CA HIS A 341 -31.17 16.02 3.02
C HIS A 341 -32.67 15.67 2.80
N TYR A 342 -33.11 14.49 3.24
CA TYR A 342 -34.50 14.06 3.10
C TYR A 342 -35.48 14.90 3.94
N GLN A 343 -35.05 15.45 5.08
CA GLN A 343 -35.89 16.29 5.94
C GLN A 343 -36.15 17.64 5.29
N LEU A 344 -35.13 18.21 4.64
CA LEU A 344 -35.24 19.45 3.89
C LEU A 344 -36.11 19.29 2.62
N MET A 345 -35.99 18.16 1.93
CA MET A 345 -36.78 17.84 0.74
C MET A 345 -38.29 17.73 0.99
N LYS A 346 -38.71 17.54 2.25
CA LYS A 346 -40.13 17.49 2.64
C LYS A 346 -40.81 18.85 2.49
N TYR A 347 -40.07 19.94 2.61
CA TYR A 347 -40.62 21.31 2.61
C TYR A 347 -40.56 21.90 1.20
N HIS A 348 -41.73 22.16 0.62
CA HIS A 348 -41.85 22.63 -0.77
C HIS A 348 -41.09 23.93 -1.05
N THR A 349 -41.13 24.87 -0.12
CA THR A 349 -40.51 26.21 -0.21
C THR A 349 -38.99 26.15 -0.48
N VAL A 350 -38.27 25.31 0.26
CA VAL A 350 -36.81 25.20 0.15
C VAL A 350 -36.36 24.10 -0.81
N ARG A 351 -37.27 23.22 -1.24
CA ARG A 351 -36.98 22.02 -2.04
C ARG A 351 -36.17 22.33 -3.30
N ALA A 352 -36.48 23.41 -4.01
CA ALA A 352 -35.76 23.80 -5.23
C ALA A 352 -34.27 24.10 -4.96
N PHE A 353 -33.96 24.82 -3.89
CA PHE A 353 -32.58 25.12 -3.47
C PHE A 353 -31.84 23.87 -3.01
N VAL A 354 -32.55 22.98 -2.32
CA VAL A 354 -31.99 21.72 -1.80
C VAL A 354 -31.64 20.77 -2.95
N GLN A 355 -32.51 20.64 -3.96
CA GLN A 355 -32.26 19.84 -5.16
C GLN A 355 -31.06 20.34 -5.96
N ARG A 356 -30.91 21.66 -6.10
CA ARG A 356 -29.79 22.28 -6.82
C ARG A 356 -28.49 22.35 -6.00
N ARG A 357 -28.54 21.99 -4.72
CA ARG A 357 -27.42 22.13 -3.76
C ARG A 357 -26.88 23.57 -3.67
N GLU A 358 -27.78 24.55 -3.77
CA GLU A 358 -27.42 25.98 -3.79
C GLU A 358 -27.34 26.62 -2.39
N TYR A 359 -27.17 25.81 -1.33
CA TYR A 359 -27.10 26.24 0.06
C TYR A 359 -25.69 26.11 0.66
N LEU A 360 -25.44 26.85 1.74
CA LEU A 360 -24.25 26.71 2.59
C LEU A 360 -24.61 25.85 3.80
N THR A 361 -23.74 24.95 4.22
CA THR A 361 -23.93 24.14 5.44
C THR A 361 -23.01 24.66 6.52
N TRP A 362 -23.54 24.86 7.72
CA TRP A 362 -22.73 25.16 8.88
C TRP A 362 -21.80 23.99 9.21
N PRO A 363 -20.48 24.20 9.35
CA PRO A 363 -19.53 23.13 9.62
C PRO A 363 -19.64 22.60 11.06
N GLU A 364 -19.47 21.29 11.26
CA GLU A 364 -19.37 20.69 12.60
C GLU A 364 -17.96 20.88 13.21
N ASP A 365 -16.93 20.94 12.35
CA ASP A 365 -15.54 21.09 12.76
C ASP A 365 -15.13 22.57 12.87
N PRO A 366 -14.55 23.03 14.01
CA PRO A 366 -14.12 24.42 14.19
C PRO A 366 -13.06 24.90 13.18
N GLN A 367 -12.33 23.99 12.54
CA GLN A 367 -11.29 24.33 11.56
C GLN A 367 -11.88 24.83 10.23
N ASP A 368 -13.10 24.39 9.90
CA ASP A 368 -13.78 24.76 8.65
C ASP A 368 -14.61 26.05 8.79
N LEU A 369 -14.69 26.60 10.01
CA LEU A 369 -15.47 27.79 10.34
C LEU A 369 -15.02 29.00 9.51
N GLU A 370 -13.70 29.22 9.38
CA GLU A 370 -13.16 30.35 8.62
C GLU A 370 -13.53 30.27 7.14
N TRP A 371 -13.46 29.07 6.56
CA TRP A 371 -13.86 28.83 5.17
C TRP A 371 -15.36 29.08 4.96
N PHE A 372 -16.19 28.69 5.92
CA PHE A 372 -17.62 28.96 5.87
C PHE A 372 -17.90 30.47 5.83
N TYR A 373 -17.26 31.26 6.69
CA TYR A 373 -17.45 32.71 6.72
C TYR A 373 -16.98 33.37 5.43
N ASP A 374 -15.81 33.00 4.92
CA ASP A 374 -15.31 33.49 3.64
C ASP A 374 -16.31 33.26 2.50
N ARG A 375 -16.93 32.07 2.46
CA ARG A 375 -17.91 31.70 1.44
C ARG A 375 -19.22 32.46 1.62
N LEU A 376 -19.65 32.69 2.85
CA LEU A 376 -20.83 33.49 3.18
C LEU A 376 -20.61 34.96 2.77
N VAL A 377 -19.50 35.57 3.18
CA VAL A 377 -19.08 36.93 2.82
C VAL A 377 -18.99 37.09 1.30
N SER A 378 -18.38 36.13 0.59
CA SER A 378 -18.30 36.14 -0.86
C SER A 378 -19.68 36.07 -1.54
N LYS A 379 -20.62 35.27 -1.01
CA LYS A 379 -22.00 35.24 -1.52
C LYS A 379 -22.75 36.55 -1.25
N ILE A 380 -22.49 37.21 -0.14
CA ILE A 380 -23.11 38.49 0.21
C ILE A 380 -22.58 39.62 -0.70
N LEU A 381 -21.27 39.64 -0.96
CA LEU A 381 -20.61 40.66 -1.81
C LEU A 381 -20.81 40.46 -3.31
N LYS A 382 -21.15 39.24 -3.77
CA LYS A 382 -21.33 38.94 -5.19
C LYS A 382 -22.38 39.87 -5.81
N ASP A 383 -22.04 40.52 -6.93
CA ASP A 383 -22.94 41.47 -7.58
C ASP A 383 -24.32 40.88 -7.88
N THR A 384 -25.34 41.66 -7.52
CA THR A 384 -26.73 41.39 -7.87
C THR A 384 -26.94 41.78 -9.32
N LYS A 385 -27.27 40.81 -10.20
CA LYS A 385 -27.55 41.14 -11.62
C LYS A 385 -29.05 41.32 -11.81
N VAL A 386 -29.43 42.45 -12.39
CA VAL A 386 -30.81 42.71 -12.84
C VAL A 386 -31.13 41.84 -14.04
N LYS A 387 -32.26 41.14 -14.03
CA LYS A 387 -32.77 40.48 -15.22
C LYS A 387 -33.37 41.55 -16.13
N LYS A 388 -32.74 41.80 -17.28
CA LYS A 388 -33.38 42.60 -18.33
C LYS A 388 -34.54 41.79 -18.89
N PHE A 389 -35.77 42.18 -18.60
CA PHE A 389 -36.91 41.74 -19.37
C PHE A 389 -36.81 42.36 -20.76
N ALA A 390 -36.98 41.55 -21.81
CA ALA A 390 -37.24 42.08 -23.13
C ALA A 390 -38.61 42.78 -23.05
N GLU A 391 -38.63 44.10 -23.23
CA GLU A 391 -39.86 44.84 -23.46
C GLU A 391 -40.51 44.29 -24.74
N ASP A 392 -41.70 43.70 -24.61
CA ASP A 392 -42.59 43.45 -25.74
C ASP A 392 -43.02 44.83 -26.29
N GLN A 393 -42.31 45.34 -27.29
CA GLN A 393 -42.84 46.40 -28.14
C GLN A 393 -43.77 45.76 -29.19
N PRO A 394 -45.04 46.19 -29.29
CA PRO A 394 -45.90 45.77 -30.38
C PRO A 394 -45.40 46.41 -31.68
N GLU A 395 -45.07 45.55 -32.66
CA GLU A 395 -44.57 45.92 -33.98
C GLU A 395 -45.60 46.79 -34.74
N PRO A 396 -45.22 47.95 -35.31
CA PRO A 396 -46.15 48.77 -36.08
C PRO A 396 -46.39 48.16 -37.47
N ALA A 397 -47.67 47.99 -37.82
CA ALA A 397 -48.09 47.60 -39.15
C ALA A 397 -47.58 48.58 -40.22
N GLN A 398 -46.97 48.07 -41.28
CA GLN A 398 -46.66 48.84 -42.49
C GLN A 398 -47.64 48.52 -43.63
N PRO A 399 -47.93 49.49 -44.53
CA PRO A 399 -49.09 49.47 -45.42
C PRO A 399 -48.76 48.92 -46.83
N ASP A 400 -49.82 48.43 -47.48
CA ASP A 400 -49.90 47.92 -48.87
C ASP A 400 -49.43 48.88 -49.98
N ALA A 401 -48.88 48.28 -51.06
CA ALA A 401 -49.14 48.50 -52.51
C ALA A 401 -47.88 48.16 -53.36
N GLN A 402 -47.80 47.01 -54.06
CA GLN A 402 -48.31 46.65 -55.43
C GLN A 402 -47.40 47.11 -56.63
N PRO A 403 -47.44 46.51 -57.85
CA PRO A 403 -47.30 45.07 -58.23
C PRO A 403 -46.59 44.80 -59.61
N GLN A 404 -46.52 43.50 -60.01
CA GLN A 404 -46.35 42.88 -61.38
C GLN A 404 -44.94 42.90 -62.04
N GLU A 405 -44.44 41.85 -62.71
CA GLU A 405 -45.04 41.01 -63.77
C GLU A 405 -44.77 39.48 -63.67
N GLU A 406 -45.67 38.73 -64.32
CA GLU A 406 -45.75 37.28 -64.52
C GLU A 406 -44.79 36.76 -65.62
N GLU A 407 -44.45 35.46 -65.58
CA GLU A 407 -44.70 34.56 -66.73
C GLU A 407 -44.60 33.06 -66.33
N GLY A 408 -45.72 32.34 -66.46
CA GLY A 408 -45.81 31.14 -67.32
C GLY A 408 -45.25 29.77 -66.90
N ILE A 409 -45.98 29.07 -66.03
CA ILE A 409 -46.46 27.65 -66.09
C ILE A 409 -45.63 26.61 -66.89
N GLN A 410 -45.31 25.47 -66.25
CA GLN A 410 -45.63 24.11 -66.74
C GLN A 410 -45.81 23.10 -65.58
N LEU A 411 -46.96 22.42 -65.56
CA LEU A 411 -47.26 21.24 -64.75
C LEU A 411 -46.83 19.99 -65.52
N GLU A 412 -46.22 19.00 -64.85
CA GLU A 412 -46.28 17.62 -65.33
C GLU A 412 -46.44 16.59 -64.20
N ASN A 413 -47.67 16.06 -64.18
CA ASN A 413 -48.14 14.71 -63.86
C ASN A 413 -47.55 13.86 -62.71
N ILE A 414 -48.50 13.57 -61.82
CA ILE A 414 -48.60 12.47 -60.86
C ILE A 414 -48.65 11.12 -61.60
N GLY A 415 -47.83 10.16 -61.14
CA GLY A 415 -47.94 8.73 -61.46
C GLY A 415 -48.10 7.88 -60.17
N PRO A 416 -48.72 6.69 -60.24
CA PRO A 416 -49.54 6.16 -59.15
C PRO A 416 -48.88 5.09 -58.25
N ILE A 417 -49.45 4.96 -57.04
CA ILE A 417 -49.40 3.87 -56.02
C ILE A 417 -49.84 2.54 -56.72
N PRO A 418 -49.47 1.25 -56.36
CA PRO A 418 -49.51 0.67 -55.00
C PRO A 418 -48.66 -0.60 -54.64
N CYS A 419 -48.73 -0.95 -53.34
CA CYS A 419 -48.71 -2.27 -52.65
C CYS A 419 -47.77 -3.42 -53.08
N GLN A 420 -47.13 -4.07 -52.10
CA GLN A 420 -47.38 -5.50 -51.79
C GLN A 420 -46.69 -5.99 -50.49
N LEU A 421 -47.53 -6.62 -49.66
CA LEU A 421 -47.34 -7.76 -48.73
C LEU A 421 -46.32 -7.68 -47.58
#